data_AF-A0AAQ1G7Q4-F1
#
_entry.id   AF-A0AAQ1G7Q4-F1
#
_cell.length_a   1.000
_cell.length_b   1.000
_cell.length_c   1.000
_cell.angle_alpha   90.00
_cell.angle_beta   90.00
_cell.angle_gamma   90.00
#
_symmetry.space_group_name_H-M   'P 1'
#
loop_
_entity.id
_entity.type
_entity.pdbx_description
1 polymer ?
#
loop_
_entity_poly.entity_id
_entity_poly.type
_entity_poly.pdbx_seq_one_letter_code
_entity_poly.pdbx_strand_id
1 'polypeptide(L)' 'MSTPRAAIKSIRDYEQFLKVRGFSCREAKILARAWRTLEPPAQGEGFRA' A
#
# COMPACT_ATOMS: atom_id res chain seq x y z
N MET A 1 -2.40 1.25 -21.86
CA MET A 1 -1.17 1.20 -21.04
C MET A 1 -1.57 1.03 -19.58
N SER A 2 -1.22 -0.10 -18.95
CA SER A 2 -1.51 -0.35 -17.54
C SER A 2 -0.61 0.53 -16.67
N THR A 3 -1.20 1.44 -15.90
CA THR A 3 -0.42 2.24 -14.96
C THR A 3 0.17 1.33 -13.87
N PRO A 4 1.40 1.56 -13.40
CA PRO A 4 2.00 0.75 -12.33
C PRO A 4 1.13 0.71 -11.07
N ARG A 5 0.30 1.74 -10.85
CA ARG A 5 -0.69 1.82 -9.77
C ARG A 5 -1.81 0.76 -9.89
N ALA A 6 -2.20 0.38 -11.11
CA ALA A 6 -3.20 -0.67 -11.34
C ALA A 6 -2.68 -2.09 -11.05
N ALA A 7 -1.36 -2.27 -10.94
CA ALA A 7 -0.75 -3.56 -10.61
C ALA A 7 -0.64 -3.80 -9.09
N ILE A 8 -0.76 -2.74 -8.27
CA ILE A 8 -0.60 -2.82 -6.82
C ILE A 8 -1.94 -3.20 -6.21
N LYS A 9 -2.11 -4.50 -5.91
CA LYS A 9 -3.34 -5.07 -5.35
C LYS A 9 -3.23 -5.40 -3.87
N SER A 10 -2.03 -5.29 -3.31
CA SER A 10 -1.76 -5.59 -1.91
C SER A 10 -0.68 -4.69 -1.34
N ILE A 11 -0.67 -4.56 -0.02
CA ILE A 11 0.37 -3.85 0.74
C ILE A 11 1.76 -4.43 0.41
N ARG A 12 1.84 -5.75 0.19
CA ARG A 12 3.09 -6.44 -0.12
C ARG A 12 3.61 -6.09 -1.52
N ASP A 13 2.72 -5.95 -2.49
CA ASP A 13 3.07 -5.46 -3.83
C ASP A 13 3.59 -4.02 -3.77
N TYR A 14 2.97 -3.18 -2.94
CA TYR A 14 3.42 -1.81 -2.73
C TYR A 14 4.79 -1.76 -2.04
N GLU A 15 5.04 -2.61 -1.04
CA GLU A 15 6.37 -2.73 -0.41
C GLU A 15 7.44 -3.17 -1.42
N GLN A 16 7.15 -4.15 -2.27
CA GLN A 16 8.08 -4.61 -3.32
C GLN A 16 8.33 -3.51 -4.36
N PHE A 17 7.28 -2.81 -4.77
CA PHE A 17 7.38 -1.66 -5.67
C PHE A 17 8.32 -0.58 -5.11
N LEU A 18 8.19 -0.24 -3.82
CA LEU A 18 9.07 0.74 -3.18
C LEU A 18 10.52 0.24 -3.08
N LYS A 19 10.74 -1.04 -2.77
CA LYS A 19 12.10 -1.61 -2.74
C LYS A 19 12.78 -1.55 -4.11
N VAL A 20 12.07 -1.87 -5.18
CA VAL A 20 12.58 -1.77 -6.57
C VAL A 20 12.92 -0.32 -6.93
N ARG A 21 12.25 0.66 -6.33
CA ARG A 21 12.53 2.10 -6.50
C ARG A 21 13.70 2.61 -5.64
N GLY A 22 14.36 1.74 -4.88
CA GLY A 22 15.54 2.09 -4.08
C GLY A 22 15.23 2.54 -2.65
N PHE A 23 13.98 2.41 -2.19
CA PHE A 23 13.64 2.69 -0.79
C PHE A 23 14.18 1.59 0.13
N SER A 24 14.64 1.98 1.33
CA SER A 24 15.06 1.04 2.35
C SER A 24 13.88 0.19 2.84
N CYS A 25 14.14 -1.01 3.35
CA CYS A 25 13.10 -1.87 3.94
C CYS A 25 12.26 -1.16 5.01
N ARG A 26 12.86 -0.24 5.78
CA ARG A 26 12.17 0.53 6.82
C ARG A 26 11.25 1.59 6.22
N GLU A 27 11.71 2.32 5.21
CA GLU A 27 10.94 3.35 4.50
C GLU A 27 9.77 2.72 3.74
N ALA A 28 10.01 1.59 3.06
CA ALA A 28 8.98 0.85 2.35
C ALA A 28 7.84 0.41 3.29
N LYS A 29 8.15 -0.08 4.49
CA LYS A 29 7.16 -0.46 5.52
C LYS A 29 6.31 0.72 6.01
N ILE A 30 6.94 1.86 6.25
CA ILE A 30 6.25 3.06 6.74
C ILE A 30 5.28 3.56 5.66
N LEU A 31 5.77 3.69 4.42
CA LEU A 31 4.96 4.15 3.29
C LEU A 31 3.83 3.16 2.94
N ALA A 32 4.08 1.85 3.03
CA ALA A 32 3.06 0.84 2.74
C ALA A 32 1.94 0.78 3.80
N ARG A 33 2.27 1.05 5.07
CA ARG A 33 1.26 1.23 6.11
C ARG A 33 0.41 2.49 5.88
N ALA A 34 1.05 3.60 5.52
CA ALA A 34 0.35 4.85 5.22
C ALA A 34 -0.56 4.72 3.98
N TRP A 35 -0.14 3.93 2.97
CA TRP A 35 -0.96 3.63 1.79
C TRP A 35 -2.28 2.93 2.17
N ARG A 36 -2.25 1.97 3.11
CA ARG A 36 -3.47 1.31 3.64
C ARG A 36 -4.41 2.29 4.35
N THR A 37 -3.89 3.36 4.95
CA THR A 37 -4.70 4.36 5.66
C THR A 37 -5.35 5.37 4.70
N LEU A 38 -4.76 5.55 3.51
CA LEU A 38 -5.28 6.45 2.47
C LEU A 38 -6.31 5.77 1.56
N GLU A 39 -6.26 4.44 1.43
CA GLU A 39 -7.41 3.71 0.92
C GLU A 39 -8.50 3.72 1.99
N PRO A 40 -9.66 4.33 1.75
CA PRO A 40 -10.78 4.20 2.67
C PRO A 40 -11.03 2.69 2.87
N PRO A 41 -11.27 2.22 4.11
CA PRO A 41 -11.70 0.85 4.29
C PRO A 41 -12.89 0.66 3.36
N ALA A 42 -12.84 -0.35 2.50
CA ALA A 42 -14.00 -0.76 1.73
C ALA A 42 -15.17 -0.78 2.72
N GLN A 43 -16.11 0.13 2.53
CA GLN A 43 -17.23 0.41 3.42
C GLN A 43 -17.91 -0.93 3.74
N GLY A 44 -17.62 -1.51 4.90
CA GLY A 44 -17.97 -2.91 5.15
C GLY A 44 -17.45 -3.55 6.44
N GLU A 45 -16.39 -3.03 7.07
CA GLU A 45 -16.04 -3.47 8.44
C GLU A 45 -16.40 -2.37 9.44
N GLY A 46 -17.56 -2.56 10.07
CA GLY A 46 -18.07 -1.73 11.14
C GLY A 46 -17.06 -1.59 12.27
N PHE A 47 -16.62 -0.36 12.50
CA PHE A 47 -16.04 0.04 13.77
C PHE A 47 -17.18 0.05 14.80
N ARG A 48 -17.28 -1.01 15.61
CA ARG A 48 -18.10 -0.99 16.81
C ARG A 48 -17.29 -0.27 17.90
N ALA A 49 -17.80 0.90 18.28
CA ALA A 49 -17.35 1.70 19.41
C ALA A 49 -17.46 0.95 20.74
#